data_AF-A0A1B6HGP3-F1
#
_entry.id   AF-A0A1B6HGP3-F1
#
_cell.length_a   1.000
_cell.length_b   1.000
_cell.length_c   1.000
_cell.angle_alpha   90.00
_cell.angle_beta   90.00
_cell.angle_gamma   90.00
#
_symmetry.space_group_name_H-M   'P 1'
#
loop_
_entity.id
_entity.type
_entity.pdbx_description
1 polymer ?
#
loop_
_entity_poly.entity_id
_entity_poly.type
_entity_poly.pdbx_seq_one_letter_code
_entity_poly.pdbx_strand_id
1 'polypeptide(L)'
;IRVTSSDLDIGENANATYSFTENPGKKFAIDSSTGNVTVVGPLDRETQDEYLLKVAAVDGSWRAETPLTITIQDQNDNAPEFEQSYYSFNFPELQRNVMFVGQVIAADRDKQG
;
A
#
# COMPACT_ATOMS: atom_id res chain seq x y z
N ILE A 1 -0.18 2.30 13.06
CA ILE A 1 -1.10 1.16 13.37
C ILE A 1 -0.66 0.58 14.71
N ARG A 2 -1.55 0.08 15.57
CA ARG A 2 -1.16 -0.52 16.86
C ARG A 2 -1.77 -1.90 17.00
N VAL A 3 -0.94 -2.88 17.37
CA VAL A 3 -1.34 -4.24 17.69
C VAL A 3 -1.43 -4.37 19.21
N THR A 4 -2.49 -5.03 19.70
CA THR A 4 -2.69 -5.27 21.13
C THR A 4 -2.98 -6.75 21.36
N SER A 5 -2.34 -7.35 22.36
CA SER A 5 -2.69 -8.66 22.90
C SER A 5 -3.53 -8.50 24.18
N SER A 6 -4.51 -9.37 24.36
CA SER A 6 -5.29 -9.46 25.59
C SER A 6 -4.98 -10.80 26.26
N ASP A 7 -4.29 -10.77 27.40
CA ASP A 7 -4.11 -11.92 28.28
C ASP A 7 -4.85 -11.66 29.61
N LEU A 8 -5.30 -12.72 30.28
CA LEU A 8 -5.97 -12.65 31.59
C LEU A 8 -4.97 -12.58 32.76
N ASP A 9 -3.66 -12.70 32.49
CA ASP A 9 -2.63 -12.68 33.53
C ASP A 9 -2.34 -11.27 34.08
N ILE A 10 -2.33 -11.15 35.42
CA ILE A 10 -2.07 -9.91 36.16
C ILE A 10 -0.68 -9.99 36.79
N GLY A 11 0.27 -9.15 36.36
CA GLY A 11 1.65 -9.11 36.89
C GLY A 11 2.69 -8.84 35.82
N GLU A 12 3.98 -9.15 36.09
CA GLU A 12 5.10 -8.96 35.14
C GLU A 12 4.92 -9.73 33.81
N ASN A 13 4.06 -10.75 33.78
CA ASN A 13 3.61 -11.48 32.59
C ASN A 13 2.61 -10.70 31.71
N ALA A 14 2.11 -9.55 32.18
CA ALA A 14 1.26 -8.68 31.37
C ALA A 14 2.03 -7.93 30.26
N ASN A 15 3.37 -8.04 30.23
CA ASN A 15 4.22 -7.30 29.31
C ASN A 15 4.57 -8.16 28.08
N ALA A 16 3.58 -8.39 27.22
CA ALA A 16 3.77 -9.10 25.96
C ALA A 16 4.76 -8.34 25.05
N THR A 17 5.70 -9.09 24.46
CA THR A 17 6.63 -8.57 23.46
C THR A 17 6.15 -8.86 22.04
N TYR A 18 6.15 -7.84 21.19
CA TYR A 18 5.67 -7.93 19.82
C TYR A 18 6.83 -7.99 18.83
N SER A 19 6.72 -8.84 17.81
CA SER A 19 7.71 -8.95 16.73
C SER A 19 7.07 -9.38 15.41
N PHE A 20 7.70 -9.04 14.29
CA PHE A 20 7.28 -9.56 12.99
C PHE A 20 7.93 -10.93 12.74
N THR A 21 7.11 -11.94 12.44
CA THR A 21 7.57 -13.25 11.96
C THR A 21 7.67 -13.27 10.44
N GLU A 22 6.85 -12.47 9.77
CA GLU A 22 6.86 -12.28 8.32
C GLU A 22 6.74 -10.79 8.00
N ASN A 23 7.75 -10.25 7.31
CA ASN A 23 7.84 -8.83 6.94
C ASN A 23 8.53 -8.67 5.58
N PRO A 24 7.80 -8.90 4.47
CA PRO A 24 8.36 -8.78 3.12
C PRO A 24 8.92 -7.37 2.89
N GLY A 25 10.16 -7.31 2.40
CA GLY A 25 10.83 -6.04 2.11
C GLY A 25 11.27 -5.22 3.34
N LYS A 26 11.02 -5.70 4.57
CA LYS A 26 11.38 -5.01 5.83
C LYS A 26 10.94 -3.54 5.87
N LYS A 27 9.76 -3.25 5.30
CA LYS A 27 9.21 -1.89 5.16
C LYS A 27 8.53 -1.38 6.42
N PHE A 28 8.24 -2.27 7.37
CA PHE A 28 7.56 -1.96 8.62
C PHE A 28 8.42 -2.32 9.84
N ALA A 29 8.31 -1.53 10.90
CA ALA A 29 8.88 -1.83 12.21
C ALA A 29 7.78 -1.85 13.28
N ILE A 30 7.90 -2.73 14.25
CA ILE A 30 6.98 -2.82 15.38
C ILE A 30 7.77 -2.56 16.65
N ASP A 31 7.26 -1.64 17.47
CA ASP A 31 7.77 -1.41 18.81
C ASP A 31 7.39 -2.60 19.70
N SER A 32 8.40 -3.24 20.27
CA SER A 32 8.24 -4.52 20.96
C SER A 32 7.49 -4.40 22.29
N SER A 33 7.41 -3.23 22.93
CA SER A 33 6.75 -3.04 24.22
C SER A 33 5.34 -2.46 24.07
N THR A 34 5.10 -1.64 23.04
CA THR A 34 3.82 -0.96 22.82
C THR A 34 2.96 -1.60 21.73
N GLY A 35 3.55 -2.45 20.89
CA GLY A 35 2.91 -3.05 19.71
C GLY A 35 2.69 -2.05 18.58
N ASN A 36 3.36 -0.89 18.61
CA ASN A 36 3.13 0.18 17.66
C ASN A 36 3.87 -0.09 16.34
N VAL A 37 3.12 -0.26 15.26
CA VAL A 37 3.64 -0.49 13.91
C VAL A 37 3.85 0.83 13.19
N THR A 38 5.07 1.02 12.71
CA THR A 38 5.57 2.20 11.99
C THR A 38 6.13 1.79 10.64
N VAL A 39 6.10 2.74 9.70
CA VAL A 39 6.69 2.58 8.38
C VAL A 39 8.13 3.07 8.43
N VAL A 40 9.08 2.25 7.98
CA VAL A 40 10.54 2.58 8.03
C VAL A 40 11.15 2.84 6.67
N GLY A 41 10.41 2.61 5.59
CA GLY A 41 10.88 2.86 4.23
C GLY A 41 9.78 3.42 3.34
N PRO A 42 10.13 3.92 2.14
CA PRO A 42 9.14 4.39 1.18
C PRO A 42 8.21 3.23 0.79
N LEU A 43 6.92 3.54 0.80
CA LEU A 43 5.82 2.70 0.32
C LEU A 43 5.36 3.32 -0.99
N ASP A 44 5.52 2.57 -2.06
CA ASP A 44 5.12 2.97 -3.40
C ASP A 44 4.01 2.01 -3.83
N ARG A 45 2.81 2.55 -4.02
CA ARG A 45 1.62 1.74 -4.29
C ARG A 45 1.70 1.11 -5.68
N GLU A 46 2.27 1.83 -6.65
CA GLU A 46 2.46 1.40 -8.03
C GLU A 46 3.38 0.17 -8.10
N THR A 47 4.28 0.03 -7.12
CA THR A 47 5.14 -1.14 -6.96
C THR A 47 4.44 -2.27 -6.19
N GLN A 48 3.77 -1.95 -5.08
CA GLN A 48 3.08 -2.93 -4.24
C GLN A 48 1.97 -2.27 -3.42
N ASP A 49 0.72 -2.67 -3.68
CA ASP A 49 -0.50 -2.12 -3.08
C ASP A 49 -0.92 -2.82 -1.79
N GLU A 50 -0.47 -4.04 -1.56
CA GLU A 50 -0.77 -4.84 -0.36
C GLU A 50 0.48 -5.49 0.25
N TYR A 51 0.61 -5.42 1.58
CA TYR A 51 1.64 -6.09 2.36
C TYR A 51 1.00 -7.05 3.37
N LEU A 52 1.24 -8.35 3.18
CA LEU A 52 0.85 -9.38 4.14
C LEU A 52 1.97 -9.59 5.16
N LEU A 53 1.71 -9.20 6.40
CA LEU A 53 2.62 -9.33 7.53
C LEU A 53 2.11 -10.41 8.48
N LYS A 54 3.02 -10.96 9.30
CA LYS A 54 2.64 -11.74 10.47
C LYS A 54 3.32 -11.20 11.70
N VAL A 55 2.52 -10.96 12.73
CA VAL A 55 2.99 -10.47 14.03
C VAL A 55 2.85 -11.59 15.05
N ALA A 56 3.90 -11.80 15.85
CA ALA A 56 3.87 -12.63 17.03
C ALA A 56 3.86 -11.76 18.28
N ALA A 57 2.99 -12.11 19.23
CA ALA A 57 3.03 -11.62 20.60
C ALA A 57 3.54 -12.73 21.51
N VAL A 58 4.53 -12.43 22.36
CA VAL A 58 5.13 -13.37 23.30
C VAL A 58 5.08 -12.78 24.71
N ASP A 59 4.29 -13.41 25.56
CA ASP A 59 4.28 -13.22 27.01
C ASP A 59 5.00 -14.43 27.59
N GLY A 60 6.31 -14.30 27.85
CA GLY A 60 7.13 -15.29 28.56
C GLY A 60 7.00 -16.75 28.07
N SER A 61 5.95 -17.43 28.51
CA SER A 61 5.63 -18.83 28.21
C SER A 61 4.69 -19.04 27.01
N TRP A 62 3.93 -18.02 26.58
CA TRP A 62 2.93 -18.13 25.52
C TRP A 62 3.32 -17.33 24.28
N ARG A 63 3.03 -17.91 23.11
CA ARG A 63 3.23 -17.27 21.81
C ARG A 63 1.95 -17.35 21.01
N ALA A 64 1.45 -16.19 20.58
CA ALA A 64 0.33 -16.07 19.66
C ALA A 64 0.79 -15.39 18.37
N GLU A 65 0.32 -15.87 17.22
CA GLU A 65 0.61 -15.26 15.92
C GLU A 65 -0.69 -14.79 15.27
N THR A 66 -0.64 -13.64 14.60
CA THR A 66 -1.78 -13.05 13.92
C THR A 66 -1.34 -12.43 12.59
N PRO A 67 -2.05 -12.70 11.48
CA PRO A 67 -1.80 -12.03 10.22
C PRO A 67 -2.23 -10.57 10.28
N LEU A 68 -1.43 -9.68 9.69
CA LEU A 68 -1.69 -8.26 9.56
C LEU A 68 -1.57 -7.87 8.09
N THR A 69 -2.70 -7.52 7.46
CA THR A 69 -2.71 -7.01 6.09
C THR A 69 -2.67 -5.49 6.11
N ILE A 70 -1.67 -4.90 5.46
CA ILE A 70 -1.57 -3.45 5.27
C ILE A 70 -1.83 -3.15 3.80
N THR A 71 -2.90 -2.41 3.52
CA THR A 71 -3.21 -1.88 2.20
C THR A 71 -2.70 -0.46 2.09
N ILE A 72 -1.98 -0.17 1.01
CA ILE A 72 -1.50 1.18 0.71
C ILE A 72 -2.63 1.94 0.05
N GLN A 73 -3.06 3.03 0.67
CA GLN A 73 -4.05 3.91 0.06
C GLN A 73 -3.40 4.70 -1.07
N ASP A 74 -4.17 4.84 -2.15
CA ASP A 74 -3.77 5.68 -3.27
C ASP A 74 -3.63 7.14 -2.84
N GLN A 75 -2.57 7.78 -3.31
CA GLN A 75 -2.49 9.22 -3.37
C GLN A 75 -2.56 9.54 -4.85
N ASN A 76 -3.40 10.50 -5.25
CA ASN A 76 -3.47 10.91 -6.65
C ASN A 76 -2.26 11.78 -6.99
N ASP A 77 -1.08 11.18 -7.04
CA ASP A 77 0.21 11.84 -7.20
C ASP A 77 0.86 11.55 -8.55
N ASN A 78 0.25 10.70 -9.39
CA ASN A 78 0.64 10.56 -10.78
C ASN A 78 -0.20 11.52 -11.65
N ALA A 79 0.47 12.30 -12.49
CA ALA A 79 -0.21 13.07 -13.51
C ALA A 79 -0.53 12.16 -14.71
N PRO A 80 -1.67 12.33 -15.39
CA PRO A 80 -1.98 11.55 -16.57
C PRO A 80 -0.94 11.80 -17.67
N GLU A 81 -0.33 10.72 -18.17
CA GLU A 81 0.68 10.78 -19.23
C GLU A 81 0.07 10.44 -20.59
N PHE A 82 0.39 11.24 -21.60
CA PHE A 82 0.04 10.94 -22.99
C PHE A 82 0.90 9.80 -23.53
N GLU A 83 0.31 8.90 -24.32
CA GLU A 83 1.07 7.81 -24.96
C GLU A 83 2.13 8.31 -25.96
N GLN A 84 1.94 9.49 -26.55
CA GLN A 84 2.82 10.05 -27.57
C GLN A 84 3.24 11.48 -27.19
N SER A 85 4.51 11.82 -27.42
CA SER A 85 5.03 13.19 -27.20
C SER A 85 4.40 14.23 -28.13
N TYR A 86 3.87 13.80 -29.28
CA TYR A 86 3.13 14.65 -30.20
C TYR A 86 2.10 13.82 -30.97
N TYR A 87 0.94 14.42 -31.24
CA TYR A 87 -0.10 13.85 -32.09
C TYR A 87 -0.27 14.73 -33.32
N SER A 88 -0.29 14.13 -34.51
CA SER A 88 -0.51 14.83 -35.76
C SER A 88 -1.64 14.16 -36.53
N PHE A 89 -2.68 14.94 -36.83
CA PHE A 89 -3.82 14.48 -37.63
C PHE A 89 -3.87 15.26 -38.93
N ASN A 90 -4.00 14.54 -40.05
CA ASN A 90 -4.14 15.15 -41.37
C ASN A 90 -5.49 14.74 -41.95
N PHE A 91 -6.28 15.71 -42.41
CA PHE A 91 -7.58 15.44 -42.98
C PHE A 91 -7.93 16.34 -44.18
N PRO A 92 -8.75 15.86 -45.14
CA PRO A 92 -9.13 16.63 -46.33
C PRO A 92 -10.08 17.78 -46.02
N GLU A 93 -9.98 18.87 -46.79
CA GLU A 93 -10.82 20.07 -46.65
C GLU A 93 -12.32 19.85 -46.94
N LEU A 94 -12.68 18.77 -47.67
CA LEU A 94 -14.05 18.42 -48.02
C LEU A 94 -14.64 17.29 -47.15
N GLN A 95 -14.37 17.30 -45.85
CA GLN A 95 -14.99 16.34 -44.93
C GLN A 95 -16.44 16.69 -44.61
N ARG A 96 -17.25 15.64 -44.39
CA ARG A 96 -18.63 15.79 -43.92
C ARG A 96 -18.64 16.42 -42.52
N ASN A 97 -19.70 17.18 -42.24
CA ASN A 97 -19.94 17.75 -40.91
C ASN A 97 -19.93 16.63 -39.85
N VAL A 98 -19.24 16.87 -38.73
CA VAL A 98 -19.11 15.92 -37.59
C VAL A 98 -18.32 14.64 -37.96
N MET A 99 -17.13 14.80 -38.55
CA MET A 99 -16.21 13.67 -38.74
C MET A 99 -15.24 13.53 -37.56
N PHE A 100 -15.05 12.30 -37.09
CA PHE A 100 -14.01 11.98 -36.12
C PHE A 100 -12.64 11.99 -36.80
N VAL A 101 -11.76 12.88 -36.35
CA VAL A 101 -10.43 13.11 -36.94
C VAL A 101 -9.34 12.31 -36.22
N GLY A 102 -9.53 12.03 -34.93
CA GLY A 102 -8.58 11.27 -34.14
C GLY A 102 -8.89 11.37 -32.65
N GLN A 103 -8.25 10.50 -31.87
CA GLN A 103 -8.34 10.45 -30.42
C GLN A 103 -6.94 10.52 -29.84
N VAL A 104 -6.80 11.31 -28.78
CA VAL A 104 -5.63 11.27 -27.91
C VAL A 104 -6.02 10.52 -26.64
N ILE A 105 -5.10 9.70 -26.16
CA ILE A 105 -5.29 8.90 -24.95
C ILE A 105 -4.19 9.33 -23.97
N ALA A 106 -4.62 9.66 -22.75
CA ALA A 106 -3.74 9.80 -21.62
C ALA A 106 -4.12 8.73 -20.59
N ALA A 107 -3.11 8.05 -20.07
CA ALA A 107 -3.29 7.05 -19.02
C ALA A 107 -2.75 7.62 -17.72
N ASP A 108 -3.59 7.57 -16.69
CA ASP A 108 -3.19 7.80 -15.31
C ASP A 108 -2.90 6.44 -14.66
N ARG A 109 -1.81 6.37 -13.88
CA ARG A 109 -1.46 5.15 -13.13
C ARG A 109 -2.18 5.08 -11.79
N ASP A 110 -2.80 6.17 -11.36
CA ASP A 110 -3.63 6.22 -10.16
C ASP A 110 -4.87 5.34 -10.35
N LYS A 111 -5.32 4.69 -9.26
CA LYS A 111 -6.48 3.79 -9.32
C LYS A 111 -7.71 4.70 -9.31
N GLN A 112 -8.52 4.60 -10.36
CA GLN A 112 -9.79 5.31 -10.41
C GLN A 112 -10.61 5.00 -9.16
N GLY A 113 -10.92 6.06 -8.40
CA GLY A 113 -11.75 6.01 -7.19
C GLY A 113 -13.21 5.68 -7.48
#